data_AF-A0A5S4GHL3-F1
#
_entry.id   AF-A0A5S4GHL3-F1
#
_cell.length_a   1.000
_cell.length_b   1.000
_cell.length_c   1.000
_cell.angle_alpha   90.00
_cell.angle_beta   90.00
_cell.angle_gamma   90.00
#
_symmetry.space_group_name_H-M   'P 1'
#
loop_
_entity.id
_entity.type
_entity.pdbx_description
1 polymer ?
#
loop_
_entity_poly.entity_id
_entity_poly.type
_entity_poly.pdbx_seq_one_letter_code
_entity_poly.pdbx_strand_id
1 'polypeptide(L)'
;MPVHRRLLNESTSYRARRSSIENQATTYKLGIRMSSRTGVISIPVVVHVVHNPAAPEQNISDEQIHSQIAILNQDFRAANPDVSQVPAVWKGLVSDAMIEFHLATRDPNGQQTSGIVRVPTNRPDFSHDDSVKSSATGGADAWPADQYLNMWVCQLRGGLLGYAQFPGGPPDTDGVVIRHSAFGNTGTAAAPFNLGRTATHEIGHWLNLFHIWGDDGEGCSGDDKVDDTPNQGGGNTGMPKFPHISCNNAPNGDMFMNYMDYTDDAGMFMFTSGQSLRMNACLEGPRASLLVPQLAAQAMAAGPGMPAAA
;
A
#
# COMPACT_ATOMS: atom_id res chain seq x y z
N MET A 1 -9.34 -3.43 10.31
CA MET A 1 -8.85 -2.06 9.95
C MET A 1 -9.35 -0.92 10.88
N PRO A 2 -8.64 -0.57 11.98
CA PRO A 2 -9.08 0.43 12.96
C PRO A 2 -9.26 1.86 12.43
N VAL A 3 -8.30 2.40 11.68
CA VAL A 3 -8.36 3.78 11.13
C VAL A 3 -9.56 3.96 10.22
N HIS A 4 -9.83 2.97 9.34
CA HIS A 4 -10.98 3.00 8.46
C HIS A 4 -12.31 3.07 9.24
N ARG A 5 -12.48 2.22 10.26
CA ARG A 5 -13.69 2.19 11.10
C ARG A 5 -13.86 3.49 11.89
N ARG A 6 -12.76 4.03 12.46
CA ARG A 6 -12.77 5.31 13.16
C ARG A 6 -13.26 6.44 12.24
N LEU A 7 -12.67 6.59 11.06
CA LEU A 7 -13.06 7.62 10.09
C LEU A 7 -14.50 7.42 9.58
N LEU A 8 -14.95 6.18 9.38
CA LEU A 8 -16.34 5.90 9.04
C LEU A 8 -17.31 6.33 10.14
N ASN A 9 -16.94 6.27 11.41
CA ASN A 9 -17.80 6.70 12.52
C ASN A 9 -17.79 8.23 12.67
N GLU A 10 -16.62 8.85 12.58
CA GLU A 10 -16.42 10.26 12.94
C GLU A 10 -16.73 11.25 11.80
N SER A 11 -16.60 10.85 10.53
CA SER A 11 -16.67 11.78 9.40
C SER A 11 -17.73 11.43 8.36
N THR A 12 -18.76 12.27 8.25
CA THR A 12 -19.79 12.18 7.20
C THR A 12 -19.19 12.36 5.81
N SER A 13 -18.22 13.27 5.65
CA SER A 13 -17.55 13.52 4.37
C SER A 13 -16.68 12.35 3.95
N TYR A 14 -16.04 11.66 4.90
CA TYR A 14 -15.33 10.42 4.63
C TYR A 14 -16.29 9.33 4.15
N ARG A 15 -17.42 9.10 4.84
CA ARG A 15 -18.45 8.12 4.41
C ARG A 15 -18.93 8.38 2.98
N ALA A 16 -19.25 9.64 2.65
CA ALA A 16 -19.69 10.02 1.30
C ALA A 16 -18.61 9.77 0.24
N ARG A 17 -17.35 10.15 0.52
CA ARG A 17 -16.21 9.90 -0.37
C ARG A 17 -15.96 8.40 -0.57
N ARG A 18 -16.00 7.60 0.50
CA ARG A 18 -15.88 6.13 0.43
C ARG A 18 -16.98 5.51 -0.44
N SER A 19 -18.22 5.94 -0.28
CA SER A 19 -19.33 5.49 -1.14
C SER A 19 -19.08 5.80 -2.63
N SER A 20 -18.62 7.02 -2.96
CA SER A 20 -18.25 7.37 -4.33
C SER A 20 -17.08 6.54 -4.87
N ILE A 21 -16.06 6.29 -4.06
CA ILE A 21 -14.88 5.50 -4.45
C ILE A 21 -15.28 4.04 -4.72
N GLU A 22 -16.14 3.45 -3.89
CA GLU A 22 -16.65 2.09 -4.11
C GLU A 22 -17.55 1.98 -5.33
N ASN A 23 -18.39 2.99 -5.59
CA ASN A 23 -19.16 3.06 -6.84
C ASN A 23 -18.23 3.09 -8.06
N GLN A 24 -17.17 3.90 -8.02
CA GLN A 24 -16.18 3.93 -9.09
C GLN A 24 -15.46 2.58 -9.26
N ALA A 25 -14.96 1.96 -8.19
CA ALA A 25 -14.32 0.64 -8.27
C ALA A 25 -15.28 -0.42 -8.85
N THR A 26 -16.57 -0.33 -8.52
CA THR A 26 -17.61 -1.21 -9.08
C THR A 26 -17.78 -1.01 -10.59
N THR A 27 -17.72 0.23 -11.10
CA THR A 27 -17.79 0.45 -12.56
C THR A 27 -16.63 -0.18 -13.32
N TYR A 28 -15.44 -0.26 -12.72
CA TYR A 28 -14.30 -0.96 -13.30
C TYR A 28 -14.51 -2.48 -13.26
N LYS A 29 -14.89 -3.01 -12.10
CA LYS A 29 -15.22 -4.43 -11.89
C LYS A 29 -16.25 -4.93 -12.91
N LEU A 30 -17.29 -4.14 -13.19
CA LEU A 30 -18.36 -4.48 -14.14
C LEU A 30 -17.97 -4.24 -15.62
N GLY A 31 -16.77 -3.75 -15.92
CA GLY A 31 -16.34 -3.42 -17.28
C GLY A 31 -17.05 -2.21 -17.91
N ILE A 32 -17.81 -1.44 -17.12
CA ILE A 32 -18.49 -0.21 -17.57
C ILE A 32 -17.47 0.89 -17.85
N ARG A 33 -16.42 0.95 -17.01
CA ARG A 33 -15.28 1.84 -17.21
C ARG A 33 -14.00 1.01 -17.35
N MET A 34 -13.30 1.20 -18.44
CA MET A 34 -11.98 0.62 -18.64
C MET A 34 -10.91 1.53 -18.04
N SER A 35 -9.85 0.93 -17.52
CA SER A 35 -8.66 1.70 -17.13
C SER A 35 -8.09 2.38 -18.37
N SER A 36 -7.84 3.68 -18.24
CA SER A 36 -7.13 4.46 -19.26
C SER A 36 -5.62 4.32 -19.15
N ARG A 37 -5.14 3.75 -18.04
CA ARG A 37 -3.72 3.53 -17.79
C ARG A 37 -3.16 2.41 -18.67
N THR A 38 -2.23 2.79 -19.54
CA THR A 38 -1.54 1.90 -20.47
C THR A 38 -0.04 1.75 -20.16
N GLY A 39 0.46 2.46 -19.15
CA GLY A 39 1.87 2.48 -18.81
C GLY A 39 2.11 2.51 -17.30
N VAL A 40 3.38 2.39 -16.95
CA VAL A 40 3.84 2.39 -15.56
C VAL A 40 3.66 3.77 -14.94
N ILE A 41 3.08 3.81 -13.74
CA ILE A 41 2.98 5.03 -12.91
C ILE A 41 4.15 5.02 -11.93
N SER A 42 4.82 6.16 -11.76
CA SER A 42 5.93 6.30 -10.81
C SER A 42 5.57 7.24 -9.65
N ILE A 43 5.13 6.68 -8.52
CA ILE A 43 4.64 7.42 -7.35
C ILE A 43 5.83 8.01 -6.55
N PRO A 44 5.89 9.34 -6.36
CA PRO A 44 6.86 9.97 -5.47
C PRO A 44 6.58 9.61 -4.01
N VAL A 45 7.61 9.18 -3.29
CA VAL A 45 7.53 8.75 -1.89
C VAL A 45 8.37 9.68 -1.01
N VAL A 46 7.82 10.06 0.14
CA VAL A 46 8.60 10.63 1.23
C VAL A 46 8.55 9.70 2.44
N VAL A 47 9.71 9.40 3.02
CA VAL A 47 9.84 8.54 4.20
C VAL A 47 10.18 9.40 5.41
N HIS A 48 9.26 9.47 6.36
CA HIS A 48 9.41 10.17 7.63
C HIS A 48 9.87 9.20 8.72
N VAL A 49 11.17 9.16 9.01
CA VAL A 49 11.74 8.37 10.11
C VAL A 49 11.57 9.14 11.41
N VAL A 50 10.56 8.78 12.21
CA VAL A 50 10.31 9.35 13.53
C VAL A 50 10.93 8.43 14.58
N HIS A 51 12.04 8.88 15.18
CA HIS A 51 12.90 8.02 15.99
C HIS A 51 13.18 8.60 17.37
N ASN A 52 13.28 7.75 18.39
CA ASN A 52 13.78 8.14 19.69
C ASN A 52 15.32 8.09 19.70
N PRO A 53 16.05 9.19 19.95
CA PRO A 53 17.51 9.18 19.99
C PRO A 53 18.13 8.24 21.05
N ALA A 54 17.37 7.89 22.09
CA ALA A 54 17.80 6.90 23.10
C ALA A 54 17.67 5.44 22.62
N ALA A 55 17.08 5.21 21.45
CA ALA A 55 16.87 3.91 20.82
C ALA A 55 17.40 3.96 19.36
N PRO A 56 18.73 3.85 19.16
CA PRO A 56 19.37 4.07 17.86
C PRO A 56 18.82 3.21 16.71
N GLU A 57 18.30 2.02 17.02
CA GLU A 57 17.68 1.10 16.06
C GLU A 57 16.42 1.68 15.38
N GLN A 58 15.77 2.69 15.96
CA GLN A 58 14.63 3.36 15.36
C GLN A 58 15.04 4.32 14.23
N ASN A 59 16.29 4.80 14.24
CA ASN A 59 16.83 5.69 13.22
C ASN A 59 17.42 4.87 12.06
N ILE A 60 16.55 4.15 11.34
CA ILE A 60 16.92 3.18 10.30
C ILE A 60 17.80 3.80 9.20
N SER A 61 18.71 3.03 8.62
CA SER A 61 19.65 3.55 7.62
C SER A 61 18.98 3.87 6.29
N ASP A 62 19.64 4.71 5.47
CA ASP A 62 19.16 5.00 4.11
C ASP A 62 19.12 3.72 3.26
N GLU A 63 20.05 2.79 3.45
CA GLU A 63 20.07 1.49 2.76
C GLU A 63 18.83 0.65 3.09
N GLN A 64 18.38 0.66 4.35
CA GLN A 64 17.14 -0.01 4.74
C GLN A 64 15.94 0.64 4.04
N ILE A 65 15.92 1.96 3.92
CA ILE A 65 14.85 2.67 3.20
C ILE A 65 14.86 2.36 1.70
N HIS A 66 16.03 2.42 1.06
CA HIS A 66 16.19 2.06 -0.35
C HIS A 66 15.78 0.61 -0.61
N SER A 67 16.09 -0.32 0.32
CA SER A 67 15.65 -1.70 0.20
C SER A 67 14.12 -1.84 0.17
N GLN A 68 13.41 -1.05 0.99
CA GLN A 68 11.94 -1.05 0.96
C GLN A 68 11.40 -0.57 -0.38
N ILE A 69 11.94 0.52 -0.93
CA ILE A 69 11.51 1.04 -2.24
C ILE A 69 11.75 -0.01 -3.35
N ALA A 70 12.88 -0.73 -3.29
CA ALA A 70 13.17 -1.81 -4.23
C ALA A 70 12.16 -2.97 -4.12
N ILE A 71 11.78 -3.37 -2.90
CA ILE A 71 10.77 -4.41 -2.65
C ILE A 71 9.40 -4.00 -3.19
N LEU A 72 8.98 -2.75 -2.95
CA LEU A 72 7.72 -2.24 -3.48
C LEU A 72 7.70 -2.31 -5.02
N ASN A 73 8.81 -1.93 -5.67
CA ASN A 73 8.93 -2.04 -7.12
C ASN A 73 8.96 -3.48 -7.63
N GLN A 74 9.35 -4.47 -6.82
CA GLN A 74 9.26 -5.88 -7.17
C GLN A 74 7.82 -6.38 -7.05
N ASP A 75 7.20 -6.15 -5.88
CA ASP A 75 5.86 -6.65 -5.55
C ASP A 75 4.77 -6.02 -6.45
N PHE A 76 4.78 -4.70 -6.63
CA PHE A 76 3.79 -3.99 -7.46
C PHE A 76 4.03 -4.13 -8.98
N ARG A 77 5.16 -4.74 -9.39
CA ARG A 77 5.44 -5.10 -10.78
C ARG A 77 5.38 -6.60 -11.05
N ALA A 78 4.97 -7.41 -10.06
CA ALA A 78 5.05 -8.87 -10.10
C ALA A 78 6.43 -9.40 -10.54
N ALA A 79 7.49 -8.66 -10.19
CA ALA A 79 8.89 -8.96 -10.49
C ALA A 79 9.63 -9.56 -9.27
N ASN A 80 8.91 -9.79 -8.18
CA ASN A 80 9.39 -10.49 -6.98
C ASN A 80 9.70 -11.97 -7.29
N PRO A 81 10.91 -12.49 -6.97
CA PRO A 81 11.29 -13.86 -7.33
C PRO A 81 10.39 -14.95 -6.73
N ASP A 82 9.84 -14.70 -5.55
CA ASP A 82 8.94 -15.61 -4.82
C ASP A 82 7.55 -15.74 -5.46
N VAL A 83 7.19 -14.91 -6.46
CA VAL A 83 5.99 -15.11 -7.29
C VAL A 83 5.97 -16.49 -7.97
N SER A 84 7.14 -17.09 -8.17
CA SER A 84 7.28 -18.46 -8.66
C SER A 84 6.64 -19.53 -7.76
N GLN A 85 6.41 -19.21 -6.48
CA GLN A 85 5.78 -20.08 -5.49
C GLN A 85 4.24 -20.07 -5.55
N VAL A 86 3.63 -19.20 -6.37
CA VAL A 86 2.16 -19.19 -6.56
C VAL A 86 1.67 -20.57 -7.01
N PRO A 87 0.68 -21.16 -6.30
CA PRO A 87 0.06 -22.41 -6.70
C PRO A 87 -0.41 -22.37 -8.15
N ALA A 88 -0.20 -23.46 -8.89
CA ALA A 88 -0.43 -23.50 -10.34
C ALA A 88 -1.84 -23.02 -10.75
N VAL A 89 -2.85 -23.25 -9.91
CA VAL A 89 -4.24 -22.84 -10.14
C VAL A 89 -4.45 -21.32 -10.16
N TRP A 90 -3.58 -20.55 -9.50
CA TRP A 90 -3.66 -19.09 -9.41
C TRP A 90 -2.57 -18.35 -10.18
N LYS A 91 -1.66 -19.07 -10.86
CA LYS A 91 -0.60 -18.43 -11.68
C LYS A 91 -1.17 -17.49 -12.74
N GLY A 92 -2.33 -17.80 -13.31
CA GLY A 92 -3.01 -16.95 -14.28
C GLY A 92 -3.68 -15.69 -13.69
N LEU A 93 -3.74 -15.57 -12.37
CA LEU A 93 -4.35 -14.41 -11.68
C LEU A 93 -3.30 -13.38 -11.22
N VAL A 94 -2.02 -13.77 -11.14
CA VAL A 94 -0.91 -12.87 -10.79
C VAL A 94 -0.92 -11.66 -11.71
N SER A 95 -0.86 -10.47 -11.13
CA SER A 95 -0.97 -9.22 -11.87
C SER A 95 0.24 -8.31 -11.65
N ASP A 96 0.83 -7.84 -12.75
CA ASP A 96 1.67 -6.63 -12.75
C ASP A 96 0.74 -5.43 -12.54
N ALA A 97 0.83 -4.79 -11.37
CA ALA A 97 0.04 -3.61 -11.07
C ALA A 97 0.58 -2.35 -11.78
N MET A 98 1.67 -2.43 -12.55
CA MET A 98 2.31 -1.35 -13.31
C MET A 98 2.54 -0.08 -12.47
N ILE A 99 2.81 -0.24 -11.18
CA ILE A 99 3.12 0.86 -10.26
C ILE A 99 4.57 0.72 -9.82
N GLU A 100 5.30 1.81 -9.90
CA GLU A 100 6.63 1.98 -9.36
C GLU A 100 6.64 3.12 -8.34
N PHE A 101 7.64 3.10 -7.48
CA PHE A 101 7.86 4.02 -6.38
C PHE A 101 9.30 4.53 -6.46
N HIS A 102 9.48 5.81 -6.19
CA HIS A 102 10.79 6.41 -6.06
C HIS A 102 10.78 7.42 -4.91
N LEU A 103 11.90 7.55 -4.20
CA LEU A 103 12.04 8.64 -3.22
C LEU A 103 11.99 9.98 -3.94
N ALA A 104 11.20 10.90 -3.39
CA ALA A 104 11.05 12.24 -3.91
C ALA A 104 12.41 12.95 -4.03
N THR A 105 12.66 13.58 -5.17
CA THR A 105 13.89 14.36 -5.41
C THR A 105 13.70 15.86 -5.20
N ARG A 106 12.44 16.29 -5.04
CA ARG A 106 12.06 17.65 -4.66
C ARG A 106 11.11 17.62 -3.47
N ASP A 107 11.27 18.57 -2.56
CA ASP A 107 10.38 18.79 -1.44
C ASP A 107 9.14 19.63 -1.85
N PRO A 108 8.16 19.87 -0.96
CA PRO A 108 6.98 20.66 -1.28
C PRO A 108 7.26 22.12 -1.67
N ASN A 109 8.45 22.64 -1.32
CA ASN A 109 8.91 23.99 -1.67
C ASN A 109 9.75 23.99 -2.97
N GLY A 110 9.89 22.85 -3.64
CA GLY A 110 10.64 22.66 -4.88
C GLY A 110 12.15 22.49 -4.69
N GLN A 111 12.65 22.44 -3.44
CA GLN A 111 14.06 22.29 -3.12
C GLN A 111 14.51 20.83 -3.29
N GLN A 112 15.79 20.61 -3.59
CA GLN A 112 16.34 19.27 -3.71
C GLN A 112 16.28 18.53 -2.36
N THR A 113 15.91 17.25 -2.39
CA THR A 113 15.81 16.38 -1.22
C THR A 113 16.20 14.95 -1.56
N SER A 114 16.54 14.16 -0.54
CA SER A 114 16.68 12.70 -0.65
C SER A 114 15.34 11.97 -0.58
N GLY A 115 14.25 12.66 -0.23
CA GLY A 115 12.94 12.06 0.04
C GLY A 115 12.88 11.37 1.41
N ILE A 116 13.87 11.58 2.27
CA ILE A 116 13.95 11.03 3.62
C ILE A 116 13.98 12.18 4.62
N VAL A 117 13.00 12.21 5.52
CA VAL A 117 12.90 13.17 6.63
C VAL A 117 13.15 12.42 7.93
N ARG A 118 14.03 12.92 8.79
CA ARG A 118 14.34 12.31 10.09
C ARG A 118 13.93 13.25 11.21
N VAL A 119 13.04 12.80 12.09
CA VAL A 119 12.48 13.61 13.17
C VAL A 119 12.75 12.93 14.52
N PRO A 120 13.55 13.53 15.42
CA PRO A 120 13.73 13.00 16.75
C PRO A 120 12.46 13.19 17.58
N THR A 121 12.12 12.20 18.42
CA THR A 121 10.99 12.26 19.34
C THR A 121 11.37 11.77 20.73
N ASN A 122 10.69 12.30 21.75
CA ASN A 122 10.79 11.79 23.13
C ASN A 122 9.71 10.75 23.44
N ARG A 123 8.83 10.45 22.48
CA ARG A 123 7.80 9.43 22.66
C ARG A 123 8.44 8.04 22.64
N PRO A 124 8.02 7.13 23.55
CA PRO A 124 8.50 5.76 23.52
C PRO A 124 7.92 4.97 22.34
N ASP A 125 6.67 5.28 21.97
CA ASP A 125 5.92 4.60 20.92
C ASP A 125 4.75 5.45 20.38
N PHE A 126 4.21 4.96 19.26
CA PHE A 126 2.98 5.43 18.63
C PHE A 126 1.97 4.28 18.44
N SER A 127 0.74 4.65 18.10
CA SER A 127 -0.36 3.74 17.78
C SER A 127 -1.01 4.16 16.45
N HIS A 128 -2.10 3.49 16.06
CA HIS A 128 -2.94 3.85 14.92
C HIS A 128 -3.84 5.09 15.18
N ASP A 129 -3.48 5.94 16.13
CA ASP A 129 -4.20 7.17 16.48
C ASP A 129 -3.74 8.40 15.67
N ASP A 130 -2.90 8.18 14.65
CA ASP A 130 -2.26 9.20 13.80
C ASP A 130 -1.36 10.20 14.53
N SER A 131 -1.02 9.98 15.81
CA SER A 131 -0.12 10.89 16.54
C SER A 131 1.31 10.95 15.98
N VAL A 132 1.72 9.98 15.16
CA VAL A 132 3.01 10.04 14.42
C VAL A 132 2.96 11.00 13.22
N LYS A 133 1.76 11.36 12.74
CA LYS A 133 1.56 12.15 11.53
C LYS A 133 1.45 13.66 11.80
N SER A 134 1.79 14.10 13.02
CA SER A 134 1.84 15.50 13.38
C SER A 134 3.01 15.84 14.28
N SER A 135 3.72 16.91 13.94
CA SER A 135 4.80 17.49 14.77
C SER A 135 4.30 17.92 16.15
N ALA A 136 3.05 18.40 16.24
CA ALA A 136 2.43 18.82 17.49
C ALA A 136 2.27 17.67 18.50
N THR A 137 2.20 16.43 18.02
CA THR A 137 2.10 15.22 18.85
C THR A 137 3.42 14.45 18.94
N GLY A 138 4.53 15.07 18.53
CA GLY A 138 5.88 14.49 18.55
C GLY A 138 6.20 13.58 17.38
N GLY A 139 5.40 13.64 16.30
CA GLY A 139 5.59 12.97 15.03
C GLY A 139 6.16 13.89 13.94
N ALA A 140 5.78 13.63 12.69
CA ALA A 140 6.18 14.42 11.52
C ALA A 140 4.94 14.79 10.68
N ASP A 141 4.81 16.06 10.31
CA ASP A 141 3.71 16.51 9.45
C ASP A 141 3.84 15.95 8.03
N ALA A 142 2.69 15.63 7.41
CA ALA A 142 2.65 15.11 6.05
C ALA A 142 3.16 16.14 5.02
N TRP A 143 3.81 15.65 3.97
CA TRP A 143 3.91 16.40 2.72
C TRP A 143 2.56 16.32 1.96
N PRO A 144 2.29 17.22 1.00
CA PRO A 144 1.02 17.24 0.27
C PRO A 144 0.66 15.88 -0.35
N ALA A 145 -0.40 15.26 0.16
CA ALA A 145 -0.80 13.89 -0.20
C ALA A 145 -1.33 13.76 -1.64
N ASP A 146 -1.61 14.88 -2.30
CA ASP A 146 -1.96 14.94 -3.71
C ASP A 146 -0.74 14.81 -4.63
N GLN A 147 0.48 14.90 -4.08
CA GLN A 147 1.75 14.84 -4.81
C GLN A 147 2.68 13.71 -4.34
N TYR A 148 2.58 13.30 -3.06
CA TYR A 148 3.47 12.32 -2.45
C TYR A 148 2.70 11.22 -1.71
N LEU A 149 3.20 9.99 -1.80
CA LEU A 149 2.93 8.96 -0.81
C LEU A 149 3.77 9.24 0.44
N ASN A 150 3.12 9.60 1.55
CA ASN A 150 3.77 9.71 2.85
C ASN A 150 3.90 8.32 3.49
N MET A 151 5.12 7.95 3.87
CA MET A 151 5.41 6.75 4.65
C MET A 151 6.07 7.17 5.97
N TRP A 152 5.40 6.98 7.09
CA TRP A 152 6.03 7.17 8.39
C TRP A 152 6.64 5.86 8.88
N VAL A 153 7.85 5.94 9.43
CA VAL A 153 8.54 4.82 10.05
C VAL A 153 8.82 5.17 11.50
N CYS A 154 8.32 4.36 12.44
CA CYS A 154 8.47 4.64 13.87
C CYS A 154 8.40 3.38 14.73
N GLN A 155 8.53 3.54 16.05
CA GLN A 155 8.17 2.49 17.00
C GLN A 155 6.66 2.44 17.20
N LEU A 156 6.03 1.34 16.76
CA LEU A 156 4.61 1.04 17.02
C LEU A 156 4.47 0.08 18.21
N ARG A 157 3.47 0.31 19.07
CA ARG A 157 3.20 -0.54 20.24
C ARG A 157 2.21 -1.67 19.95
N GLY A 158 2.11 -2.61 20.89
CA GLY A 158 1.04 -3.61 20.91
C GLY A 158 1.10 -4.66 19.79
N GLY A 159 2.29 -4.89 19.23
CA GLY A 159 2.47 -5.84 18.12
C GLY A 159 2.06 -5.31 16.75
N LEU A 160 1.60 -4.07 16.64
CA LEU A 160 1.22 -3.46 15.36
C LEU A 160 2.45 -3.36 14.43
N LEU A 161 2.33 -3.91 13.22
CA LEU A 161 3.38 -3.85 12.19
C LEU A 161 3.24 -2.62 11.31
N GLY A 162 2.01 -2.24 10.97
CA GLY A 162 1.72 -1.05 10.21
C GLY A 162 0.24 -0.69 10.25
N TYR A 163 -0.10 0.44 9.65
CA TYR A 163 -1.47 0.79 9.31
C TYR A 163 -1.50 1.83 8.17
N ALA A 164 -2.60 1.80 7.40
CA ALA A 164 -2.85 2.74 6.33
C ALA A 164 -4.11 3.60 6.56
N GLN A 165 -4.16 4.73 5.86
CA GLN A 165 -5.39 5.44 5.60
C GLN A 165 -5.93 5.06 4.20
N PHE A 166 -7.18 4.59 4.15
CA PHE A 166 -7.89 4.36 2.89
C PHE A 166 -8.14 5.68 2.14
N PRO A 167 -8.28 5.63 0.80
CA PRO A 167 -8.51 6.83 0.01
C PRO A 167 -9.83 7.51 0.39
N GLY A 168 -9.82 8.84 0.32
CA GLY A 168 -10.95 9.68 0.73
C GLY A 168 -10.86 10.20 2.16
N GLY A 169 -9.78 9.92 2.90
CA GLY A 169 -9.49 10.49 4.22
C GLY A 169 -9.11 11.98 4.21
N PRO A 170 -8.79 12.56 5.39
CA PRO A 170 -8.16 13.87 5.47
C PRO A 170 -6.73 13.84 4.90
N PRO A 171 -6.30 14.87 4.13
CA PRO A 171 -4.97 14.89 3.51
C PRO A 171 -3.80 14.83 4.51
N ASP A 172 -3.93 15.51 5.66
CA ASP A 172 -2.83 15.64 6.63
C ASP A 172 -2.44 14.30 7.30
N THR A 173 -3.29 13.28 7.18
CA THR A 173 -3.03 11.93 7.69
C THR A 173 -3.02 10.86 6.59
N ASP A 174 -3.05 11.26 5.31
CA ASP A 174 -3.04 10.31 4.19
C ASP A 174 -1.64 9.71 3.97
N GLY A 175 -1.61 8.38 3.85
CA GLY A 175 -0.39 7.60 3.71
C GLY A 175 -0.39 6.35 4.59
N VAL A 176 0.80 5.82 4.84
CA VAL A 176 1.01 4.57 5.57
C VAL A 176 2.02 4.75 6.70
N VAL A 177 1.87 4.00 7.78
CA VAL A 177 2.81 4.00 8.91
C VAL A 177 3.28 2.59 9.15
N ILE A 178 4.60 2.39 9.16
CA ILE A 178 5.23 1.08 9.30
C ILE A 178 6.14 1.08 10.52
N ARG A 179 6.17 -0.03 11.26
CA ARG A 179 7.10 -0.25 12.35
C ARG A 179 8.52 -0.36 11.77
N HIS A 180 9.50 0.31 12.39
CA HIS A 180 10.90 0.30 11.92
C HIS A 180 11.47 -1.11 11.71
N SER A 181 11.15 -2.06 12.59
CA SER A 181 11.61 -3.45 12.49
C SER A 181 10.85 -4.30 11.47
N ALA A 182 9.87 -3.73 10.76
CA ALA A 182 9.11 -4.37 9.68
C ALA A 182 9.23 -3.58 8.35
N PHE A 183 10.28 -2.75 8.23
CA PHE A 183 10.52 -1.89 7.08
C PHE A 183 11.82 -2.26 6.38
N GLY A 184 11.75 -2.53 5.08
CA GLY A 184 12.88 -3.02 4.29
C GLY A 184 13.22 -4.48 4.55
N ASN A 185 14.38 -4.93 4.03
CA ASN A 185 14.88 -6.30 4.21
C ASN A 185 16.35 -6.38 4.69
N THR A 186 16.85 -5.26 5.21
CA THR A 186 18.19 -5.12 5.77
C THR A 186 18.13 -4.26 7.03
N GLY A 187 19.27 -4.03 7.67
CA GLY A 187 19.36 -3.21 8.87
C GLY A 187 18.57 -3.82 10.03
N THR A 188 17.52 -3.12 10.48
CA THR A 188 16.75 -3.50 11.69
C THR A 188 15.50 -4.31 11.39
N ALA A 189 15.20 -4.59 10.11
CA ALA A 189 14.12 -5.48 9.71
C ALA A 189 14.28 -6.86 10.37
N ALA A 190 13.24 -7.34 11.06
CA ALA A 190 13.30 -8.51 11.94
C ALA A 190 12.27 -9.58 11.55
N ALA A 191 12.73 -10.83 11.46
CA ALA A 191 11.87 -11.96 11.09
C ALA A 191 10.74 -12.14 12.12
N PRO A 192 9.53 -12.57 11.68
CA PRO A 192 9.19 -13.05 10.33
C PRO A 192 8.76 -11.95 9.33
N PHE A 193 8.82 -10.68 9.71
CA PHE A 193 8.35 -9.53 8.91
C PHE A 193 9.53 -8.69 8.38
N ASN A 194 10.57 -9.36 7.88
CA ASN A 194 11.85 -8.76 7.46
C ASN A 194 12.06 -8.75 5.96
N LEU A 195 10.99 -8.83 5.19
CA LEU A 195 11.06 -8.94 3.74
C LEU A 195 10.27 -7.82 3.07
N GLY A 196 9.83 -6.81 3.84
CA GLY A 196 9.25 -5.55 3.39
C GLY A 196 7.76 -5.60 3.05
N ARG A 197 7.07 -6.71 3.34
CA ARG A 197 5.70 -6.94 2.84
C ARG A 197 4.63 -6.30 3.71
N THR A 198 4.97 -5.93 4.94
CA THR A 198 4.15 -5.00 5.73
C THR A 198 3.87 -3.71 4.94
N ALA A 199 4.89 -3.09 4.32
CA ALA A 199 4.65 -1.89 3.52
C ALA A 199 3.84 -2.17 2.24
N THR A 200 4.07 -3.30 1.58
CA THR A 200 3.29 -3.74 0.41
C THR A 200 1.80 -3.86 0.76
N HIS A 201 1.49 -4.51 1.88
CA HIS A 201 0.15 -4.67 2.43
C HIS A 201 -0.52 -3.31 2.72
N GLU A 202 0.15 -2.43 3.47
CA GLU A 202 -0.42 -1.12 3.83
C GLU A 202 -0.62 -0.22 2.61
N ILE A 203 0.26 -0.29 1.61
CA ILE A 203 0.07 0.45 0.36
C ILE A 203 -1.09 -0.13 -0.45
N GLY A 204 -1.34 -1.44 -0.38
CA GLY A 204 -2.57 -2.05 -0.90
C GLY A 204 -3.82 -1.38 -0.33
N HIS A 205 -3.90 -1.19 0.99
CA HIS A 205 -4.99 -0.44 1.63
C HIS A 205 -5.06 1.03 1.17
N TRP A 206 -3.91 1.70 1.09
CA TRP A 206 -3.83 3.07 0.58
C TRP A 206 -4.34 3.18 -0.87
N LEU A 207 -4.20 2.11 -1.67
CA LEU A 207 -4.72 1.93 -3.03
C LEU A 207 -6.09 1.25 -3.11
N ASN A 208 -6.87 1.27 -2.02
CA ASN A 208 -8.26 0.82 -1.94
C ASN A 208 -8.49 -0.71 -1.93
N LEU A 209 -7.48 -1.49 -1.56
CA LEU A 209 -7.64 -2.92 -1.31
C LEU A 209 -8.08 -3.18 0.13
N PHE A 210 -9.00 -4.12 0.31
CA PHE A 210 -9.41 -4.60 1.62
C PHE A 210 -8.64 -5.87 1.98
N HIS A 211 -8.68 -6.25 3.25
CA HIS A 211 -8.22 -7.58 3.65
C HIS A 211 -9.02 -8.65 2.92
N ILE A 212 -8.34 -9.70 2.44
CA ILE A 212 -8.93 -10.71 1.55
C ILE A 212 -10.10 -11.49 2.20
N TRP A 213 -10.13 -11.57 3.53
CA TRP A 213 -11.18 -12.24 4.31
C TRP A 213 -12.35 -11.32 4.68
N GLY A 214 -12.34 -10.04 4.27
CA GLY A 214 -13.49 -9.16 4.44
C GLY A 214 -13.74 -8.60 5.85
N ASP A 215 -12.80 -8.74 6.79
CA ASP A 215 -12.86 -8.15 8.14
C ASP A 215 -14.11 -8.53 8.98
N ASP A 216 -14.71 -9.70 8.75
CA ASP A 216 -15.92 -10.18 9.45
C ASP A 216 -15.66 -11.25 10.54
N GLY A 217 -14.39 -11.43 10.92
CA GLY A 217 -13.95 -12.42 11.92
C GLY A 217 -13.57 -13.73 11.24
N GLU A 218 -14.13 -14.84 11.70
CA GLU A 218 -14.05 -16.16 11.04
C GLU A 218 -15.30 -16.42 10.17
N GLY A 219 -16.01 -15.34 9.79
CA GLY A 219 -17.25 -15.41 9.05
C GLY A 219 -17.02 -15.66 7.57
N CYS A 220 -18.10 -15.77 6.80
CA CYS A 220 -18.04 -15.94 5.34
C CYS A 220 -18.95 -14.95 4.61
N SER A 221 -19.32 -13.87 5.31
CA SER A 221 -20.26 -12.84 4.84
C SER A 221 -19.55 -11.56 4.42
N GLY A 222 -18.34 -11.35 4.94
CA GLY A 222 -17.38 -10.36 4.50
C GLY A 222 -16.95 -10.61 3.06
N ASP A 223 -16.46 -9.55 2.43
CA ASP A 223 -16.05 -9.57 1.03
C ASP A 223 -15.08 -8.40 0.83
N ASP A 224 -13.93 -8.69 0.22
CA ASP A 224 -12.88 -7.71 -0.10
C ASP A 224 -13.19 -6.89 -1.37
N LYS A 225 -14.33 -7.20 -2.00
CA LYS A 225 -14.88 -6.57 -3.20
C LYS A 225 -14.08 -6.88 -4.47
N VAL A 226 -13.40 -8.02 -4.51
CA VAL A 226 -12.63 -8.54 -5.63
C VAL A 226 -13.13 -9.95 -5.98
N ASP A 227 -13.50 -10.20 -7.24
CA ASP A 227 -14.11 -11.51 -7.61
C ASP A 227 -13.09 -12.65 -7.75
N ASP A 228 -11.82 -12.33 -8.04
CA ASP A 228 -10.76 -13.33 -8.27
C ASP A 228 -9.95 -13.67 -7.02
N THR A 229 -10.35 -13.13 -5.87
CA THR A 229 -9.93 -13.57 -4.54
C THR A 229 -11.01 -14.51 -3.97
N PRO A 230 -10.69 -15.78 -3.67
CA PRO A 230 -11.66 -16.70 -3.08
C PRO A 230 -12.20 -16.17 -1.75
N ASN A 231 -13.50 -16.31 -1.50
CA ASN A 231 -14.07 -15.98 -0.20
C ASN A 231 -13.34 -16.77 0.90
N GLN A 232 -13.00 -16.10 1.98
CA GLN A 232 -12.12 -16.60 3.03
C GLN A 232 -12.71 -16.27 4.40
N GLY A 233 -12.45 -17.17 5.36
CA GLY A 233 -12.88 -17.07 6.76
C GLY A 233 -12.19 -15.93 7.52
N GLY A 234 -11.22 -16.28 8.36
CA GLY A 234 -10.33 -15.33 9.02
C GLY A 234 -9.08 -15.02 8.21
N GLY A 235 -8.30 -14.05 8.68
CA GLY A 235 -6.94 -13.83 8.19
C GLY A 235 -6.03 -15.00 8.57
N ASN A 236 -5.23 -15.48 7.61
CA ASN A 236 -4.24 -16.51 7.86
C ASN A 236 -2.97 -15.90 8.47
N THR A 237 -2.26 -16.66 9.31
CA THR A 237 -1.00 -16.22 9.94
C THR A 237 0.09 -17.27 9.79
N GLY A 238 1.36 -16.87 9.91
CA GLY A 238 2.49 -17.77 9.72
C GLY A 238 2.65 -18.19 8.27
N MET A 239 2.97 -19.46 8.05
CA MET A 239 3.15 -20.07 6.73
C MET A 239 2.16 -21.23 6.52
N PRO A 240 0.89 -20.96 6.17
CA PRO A 240 -0.10 -22.00 5.89
C PRO A 240 0.36 -22.94 4.75
N LYS A 241 -0.18 -24.16 4.73
CA LYS A 241 0.07 -25.13 3.66
C LYS A 241 -1.07 -25.10 2.66
N PHE A 242 -0.73 -25.13 1.38
CA PHE A 242 -1.72 -25.23 0.31
C PHE A 242 -2.25 -26.67 0.16
N PRO A 243 -3.57 -26.88 0.02
CA PRO A 243 -4.65 -25.89 0.18
C PRO A 243 -5.03 -25.67 1.66
N HIS A 244 -5.45 -24.45 1.99
CA HIS A 244 -6.09 -24.12 3.27
C HIS A 244 -7.55 -23.78 2.99
N ILE A 245 -8.50 -24.61 3.45
CA ILE A 245 -9.91 -24.48 3.05
C ILE A 245 -10.71 -23.73 4.11
N SER A 246 -11.47 -22.73 3.68
CA SER A 246 -12.50 -22.05 4.49
C SER A 246 -13.71 -21.71 3.62
N CYS A 247 -14.80 -21.18 4.19
CA CYS A 247 -15.93 -20.61 3.43
C CYS A 247 -16.40 -21.36 2.16
N ASN A 248 -16.37 -22.69 2.18
CA ASN A 248 -16.70 -23.56 1.04
C ASN A 248 -15.91 -23.28 -0.26
N ASN A 249 -14.67 -22.78 -0.17
CA ASN A 249 -13.81 -22.43 -1.32
C ASN A 249 -12.92 -23.59 -1.85
N ALA A 250 -13.33 -24.83 -1.57
CA ALA A 250 -12.65 -26.03 -2.07
C ALA A 250 -12.77 -26.16 -3.62
N PRO A 251 -11.81 -26.80 -4.30
CA PRO A 251 -10.67 -27.54 -3.73
C PRO A 251 -9.41 -26.70 -3.47
N ASN A 252 -9.36 -25.45 -3.93
CA ASN A 252 -8.13 -24.66 -3.96
C ASN A 252 -7.87 -23.93 -2.64
N GLY A 253 -8.92 -23.52 -1.93
CA GLY A 253 -8.76 -22.87 -0.64
C GLY A 253 -8.60 -21.35 -0.70
N ASP A 254 -8.23 -20.82 0.46
CA ASP A 254 -7.82 -19.47 0.73
C ASP A 254 -6.57 -19.11 -0.07
N MET A 255 -6.55 -17.91 -0.66
CA MET A 255 -5.38 -17.37 -1.32
C MET A 255 -4.46 -16.71 -0.28
N PHE A 256 -4.00 -17.48 0.70
CA PHE A 256 -3.23 -16.98 1.86
C PHE A 256 -1.88 -16.34 1.51
N MET A 257 -1.41 -16.54 0.27
CA MET A 257 -0.22 -15.89 -0.27
C MET A 257 -0.47 -14.53 -0.92
N ASN A 258 -1.70 -14.04 -0.86
CA ASN A 258 -2.03 -12.69 -1.28
C ASN A 258 -1.42 -11.68 -0.30
N TYR A 259 -0.89 -10.56 -0.80
CA TYR A 259 -0.34 -9.50 0.06
C TYR A 259 -1.38 -8.90 1.01
N MET A 260 -2.68 -9.06 0.76
CA MET A 260 -3.76 -8.57 1.61
C MET A 260 -4.26 -9.58 2.66
N ASP A 261 -3.55 -10.70 2.86
CA ASP A 261 -3.70 -11.58 4.02
C ASP A 261 -2.69 -11.19 5.13
N TYR A 262 -2.66 -11.92 6.25
CA TYR A 262 -1.82 -11.68 7.43
C TYR A 262 -0.71 -12.73 7.65
N THR A 263 -0.34 -13.45 6.60
CA THR A 263 0.75 -14.43 6.66
C THR A 263 2.09 -13.76 6.97
N ASP A 264 3.10 -14.55 7.30
CA ASP A 264 4.48 -14.03 7.41
C ASP A 264 4.91 -13.48 6.04
N ASP A 265 5.86 -12.53 6.00
CA ASP A 265 6.24 -11.90 4.73
C ASP A 265 6.70 -12.91 3.68
N ALA A 266 7.34 -14.02 4.09
CA ALA A 266 7.78 -15.09 3.19
C ALA A 266 6.61 -15.90 2.59
N GLY A 267 5.42 -15.77 3.16
CA GLY A 267 4.20 -16.47 2.78
C GLY A 267 3.35 -15.70 1.77
N MET A 268 3.62 -14.41 1.56
CA MET A 268 2.85 -13.55 0.64
C MET A 268 3.70 -13.01 -0.51
N PHE A 269 3.19 -13.11 -1.73
CA PHE A 269 3.98 -12.84 -2.94
C PHE A 269 3.14 -12.56 -4.19
N MET A 270 1.85 -12.20 -4.05
CA MET A 270 1.05 -11.79 -5.20
C MET A 270 -0.09 -10.81 -4.88
N PHE A 271 -0.40 -9.97 -5.86
CA PHE A 271 -1.73 -9.37 -6.06
C PHE A 271 -2.45 -10.09 -7.21
N THR A 272 -3.78 -10.04 -7.20
CA THR A 272 -4.62 -10.54 -8.30
C THR A 272 -4.91 -9.48 -9.37
N SER A 273 -5.45 -9.91 -10.50
CA SER A 273 -5.87 -9.00 -11.58
C SER A 273 -7.04 -8.12 -11.16
N GLY A 274 -7.98 -8.65 -10.37
CA GLY A 274 -9.08 -7.87 -9.79
C GLY A 274 -8.60 -6.84 -8.77
N GLN A 275 -7.59 -7.16 -7.96
CA GLN A 275 -6.94 -6.18 -7.08
C GLN A 275 -6.26 -5.06 -7.89
N SER A 276 -5.48 -5.42 -8.93
CA SER A 276 -4.86 -4.44 -9.84
C SER A 276 -5.89 -3.50 -10.49
N LEU A 277 -7.05 -4.03 -10.88
CA LEU A 277 -8.15 -3.22 -11.42
C LEU A 277 -8.73 -2.23 -10.40
N ARG A 278 -8.85 -2.62 -9.12
CA ARG A 278 -9.26 -1.70 -8.05
C ARG A 278 -8.22 -0.63 -7.77
N MET A 279 -6.93 -0.96 -7.81
CA MET A 279 -5.85 0.02 -7.69
C MET A 279 -5.90 1.03 -8.84
N ASN A 280 -6.17 0.59 -10.07
CA ASN A 280 -6.41 1.50 -11.21
C ASN A 280 -7.58 2.44 -10.98
N ALA A 281 -8.71 1.92 -10.50
CA ALA A 281 -9.87 2.74 -10.18
C ALA A 281 -9.55 3.79 -9.10
N CYS A 282 -8.71 3.45 -8.13
CA CYS A 282 -8.22 4.38 -7.11
C CYS A 282 -7.33 5.49 -7.72
N LEU A 283 -6.35 5.10 -8.53
CA LEU A 283 -5.40 6.00 -9.19
C LEU A 283 -6.09 6.93 -10.19
N GLU A 284 -7.09 6.46 -10.93
CA GLU A 284 -7.86 7.27 -11.88
C GLU A 284 -9.07 7.99 -11.25
N GLY A 285 -9.19 7.96 -9.92
CA GLY A 285 -10.25 8.61 -9.17
C GLY A 285 -9.69 9.44 -8.02
N PRO A 286 -9.81 8.97 -6.76
CA PRO A 286 -9.39 9.74 -5.59
C PRO A 286 -7.90 10.11 -5.57
N ARG A 287 -7.04 9.43 -6.35
CA ARG A 287 -5.59 9.70 -6.43
C ARG A 287 -5.12 10.21 -7.80
N ALA A 288 -6.05 10.72 -8.62
CA ALA A 288 -5.74 11.16 -9.98
C ALA A 288 -4.69 12.27 -10.06
N SER A 289 -4.51 13.06 -9.00
CA SER A 289 -3.47 14.09 -8.92
C SER A 289 -2.05 13.54 -9.06
N LEU A 290 -1.81 12.30 -8.64
CA LEU A 290 -0.51 11.63 -8.77
C LEU A 290 -0.17 11.26 -10.23
N LEU A 291 -1.17 11.22 -11.11
CA LEU A 291 -0.99 10.91 -12.53
C LEU A 291 -0.58 12.12 -13.36
N VAL A 292 -1.02 13.33 -12.96
CA VAL A 292 -0.91 14.55 -13.77
C VAL A 292 0.54 14.90 -14.12
N PRO A 293 1.50 14.90 -13.17
CA PRO A 293 2.90 15.21 -13.49
C PRO A 293 3.53 14.20 -14.45
N GLN A 294 3.09 12.94 -14.39
CA GLN A 294 3.65 11.85 -15.20
C GLN A 294 3.10 11.86 -16.61
N LEU A 295 1.79 12.11 -16.78
CA LEU A 295 1.18 12.30 -18.10
C LEU A 295 1.78 13.52 -18.81
N ALA A 296 2.05 14.61 -18.07
CA ALA A 296 2.75 15.77 -18.62
C ALA A 296 4.18 15.43 -19.06
N ALA A 297 4.93 14.68 -18.24
CA ALA A 297 6.28 14.24 -18.59
C ALA A 297 6.30 13.28 -19.80
N GLN A 298 5.34 12.35 -19.89
CA GLN A 298 5.20 11.43 -21.03
C GLN A 298 4.80 12.15 -22.32
N ALA A 299 3.87 13.12 -22.25
CA ALA A 299 3.49 13.94 -23.39
C ALA A 299 4.67 14.79 -23.91
N MET A 300 5.48 15.34 -23.00
CA MET A 300 6.71 16.06 -23.34
C MET A 300 7.77 15.14 -23.97
N ALA A 301 7.89 13.90 -23.50
CA ALA A 301 8.81 12.91 -24.05
C ALA A 301 8.38 12.36 -25.43
N ALA A 302 7.06 12.35 -25.72
CA ALA A 302 6.51 11.87 -26.99
C ALA A 302 6.80 12.83 -28.17
N GLY A 303 7.17 14.09 -27.91
CA GLY A 303 7.48 15.11 -28.92
C GLY A 303 6.28 15.52 -29.80
N PRO A 304 6.34 16.69 -30.48
CA PRO A 304 5.33 17.01 -31.48
C PRO A 304 5.50 16.03 -32.65
N GLY A 305 4.51 15.15 -32.86
CA GLY A 305 4.47 14.27 -34.02
C GLY A 305 4.71 15.08 -35.29
N MET A 306 5.72 14.70 -36.08
CA MET A 306 5.99 15.33 -37.37
C MET A 306 4.71 15.28 -38.22
N PRO A 307 4.31 16.39 -38.87
CA PRO A 307 3.20 16.34 -39.80
C PRO A 307 3.56 15.40 -40.94
N ALA A 308 2.62 14.52 -41.29
CA ALA A 308 2.73 13.65 -42.46
C ALA A 308 3.03 14.51 -43.68
N ALA A 309 4.19 14.28 -44.31
CA ALA A 309 4.51 14.87 -45.60
C ALA A 309 3.50 14.35 -46.62
N ALA A 310 2.79 15.29 -47.24
CA ALA A 310 1.84 15.07 -48.33
C ALA A 310 2.52 14.60 -49.62
#